data_AF-E0SSJ4-F1
#
_entry.id   AF-E0SSJ4-F1
#
_cell.length_a   1.000
_cell.length_b   1.000
_cell.length_c   1.000
_cell.angle_alpha   90.00
_cell.angle_beta   90.00
_cell.angle_gamma   90.00
#
_symmetry.space_group_name_H-M   'P 1'
#
loop_
_entity.id
_entity.type
_entity.pdbx_description
1 polymer ?
#
loop_
_entity_poly.entity_id
_entity_poly.type
_entity_poly.pdbx_seq_one_letter_code
_entity_poly.pdbx_strand_id
1 'polypeptide(L)'
;MLSNLRNSFWQIDVVDISELKPHEETYIEHVYRLLRDILDKGYIERPILVDINSMTILDGHHRVVALKYLNRRRIPVVLIDYLDDNVVKVYSWRSGYMVTKYDVLYRAKRGLLYPPKTSRHVTSFEIPRIDIDISLL
;
A
#
# COMPACT_ATOMS: atom_id res chain seq x y z
N MET A 1 -0.92 19.88 -2.53
CA MET A 1 -2.36 20.11 -2.78
C MET A 1 -2.91 18.93 -3.60
N LEU A 2 -2.93 17.72 -3.01
CA LEU A 2 -3.40 16.47 -3.65
C LEU A 2 -4.64 15.88 -2.96
N SER A 3 -5.13 16.53 -1.91
CA SER A 3 -6.10 15.98 -0.95
C SER A 3 -7.53 15.82 -1.48
N ASN A 4 -7.77 15.85 -2.80
CA ASN A 4 -9.13 15.81 -3.36
C ASN A 4 -9.26 15.19 -4.77
N LEU A 5 -8.31 14.37 -5.23
CA LEU A 5 -8.52 13.59 -6.46
C LEU A 5 -9.37 12.36 -6.12
N ARG A 6 -10.65 12.41 -6.50
CA ARG A 6 -11.63 11.36 -6.30
C ARG A 6 -12.31 11.02 -7.62
N ASN A 7 -12.47 9.73 -7.90
CA ASN A 7 -13.41 9.26 -8.91
C ASN A 7 -14.39 8.25 -8.27
N SER A 8 -15.19 7.58 -9.09
CA SER A 8 -16.21 6.63 -8.61
C SER A 8 -15.63 5.41 -7.87
N PHE A 9 -14.34 5.11 -8.01
CA PHE A 9 -13.72 3.87 -7.52
C PHE A 9 -12.65 4.11 -6.45
N TRP A 10 -12.01 5.27 -6.43
CA TRP A 10 -10.91 5.56 -5.53
C TRP A 10 -10.78 7.04 -5.16
N GLN A 11 -10.07 7.30 -4.07
CA GLN A 11 -9.67 8.63 -3.61
C GLN A 11 -8.17 8.64 -3.27
N ILE A 12 -7.46 9.70 -3.67
CA ILE A 12 -6.10 9.95 -3.19
C ILE A 12 -6.15 10.77 -1.90
N ASP A 13 -5.34 10.38 -0.93
CA ASP A 13 -5.11 11.15 0.29
C ASP A 13 -3.65 11.05 0.76
N VAL A 14 -3.29 11.83 1.77
CA VAL A 14 -2.01 11.74 2.48
C VAL A 14 -2.31 11.48 3.95
N VAL A 15 -1.99 10.29 4.43
CA VAL A 15 -2.34 9.82 5.78
C VAL A 15 -1.09 9.65 6.66
N ASP A 16 -1.28 9.53 7.97
CA ASP A 16 -0.18 9.17 8.87
C ASP A 16 0.22 7.70 8.65
N ILE A 17 1.52 7.46 8.49
CA ILE A 17 2.10 6.13 8.24
C ILE A 17 1.76 5.14 9.36
N SER A 18 1.52 5.62 10.58
CA SER A 18 1.18 4.78 11.74
C SER A 18 -0.24 4.21 11.67
N GLU A 19 -1.12 4.78 10.85
CA GLU A 19 -2.49 4.28 10.65
C GLU A 19 -2.52 3.03 9.76
N LEU A 20 -1.49 2.85 8.92
CA LEU A 20 -1.43 1.78 7.94
C LEU A 20 -1.13 0.42 8.58
N LYS A 21 -1.97 -0.56 8.27
CA LYS A 21 -1.90 -1.92 8.81
C LYS A 21 -1.38 -2.91 7.77
N PRO A 22 -0.16 -3.45 7.93
CA PRO A 22 0.35 -4.47 7.03
C PRO A 22 -0.29 -5.83 7.32
N HIS A 23 -0.57 -6.59 6.27
CA HIS A 23 -0.87 -8.02 6.34
C HIS A 23 0.24 -8.91 5.77
N GLU A 24 1.32 -8.32 5.25
CA GLU A 24 2.50 -9.05 4.75
C GLU A 24 3.80 -8.48 5.30
N GLU A 25 4.78 -9.36 5.42
CA GLU A 25 6.19 -9.01 5.57
C GLU A 25 6.79 -8.42 4.28
N THR A 26 7.99 -7.87 4.41
CA THR A 26 8.75 -7.29 3.29
C THR A 26 10.07 -8.01 3.09
N TYR A 27 10.55 -8.07 1.84
CA TYR A 27 11.95 -8.40 1.55
C TYR A 27 12.84 -7.19 1.82
N ILE A 28 13.77 -7.32 2.75
CA ILE A 28 14.61 -6.20 3.21
C ILE A 28 15.49 -5.64 2.07
N GLU A 29 15.94 -6.49 1.15
CA GLU A 29 16.72 -6.11 -0.02
C GLU A 29 15.90 -5.21 -0.96
N HIS A 30 14.61 -5.51 -1.10
CA HIS A 30 13.70 -4.70 -1.91
C HIS A 30 13.35 -3.38 -1.21
N VAL A 31 13.21 -3.39 0.12
CA VAL A 31 13.08 -2.15 0.91
C VAL A 31 14.29 -1.23 0.67
N TYR A 32 15.52 -1.75 0.79
CA TYR A 32 16.72 -0.94 0.56
C TYR A 32 16.86 -0.44 -0.87
N ARG A 33 16.41 -1.21 -1.86
CA ARG A 33 16.37 -0.75 -3.26
C ARG A 33 15.43 0.45 -3.41
N LEU A 34 14.23 0.36 -2.85
CA LEU A 34 13.25 1.45 -2.89
C LEU A 34 13.73 2.67 -2.11
N LEU A 35 14.36 2.46 -0.95
CA LEU A 35 14.95 3.53 -0.15
C LEU A 35 15.95 4.36 -0.98
N ARG A 36 16.88 3.69 -1.68
CA ARG A 36 17.86 4.34 -2.55
C ARG A 36 17.19 5.07 -3.70
N ASP A 37 16.27 4.40 -4.42
CA ASP A 37 15.55 5.01 -5.54
C ASP A 37 14.78 6.28 -5.12
N ILE A 38 14.13 6.25 -3.96
CA ILE A 38 13.41 7.40 -3.39
C ILE A 38 14.36 8.53 -3.02
N LEU A 39 15.52 8.23 -2.43
CA LEU A 39 16.53 9.24 -2.06
C LEU A 39 17.17 9.88 -3.30
N ASP A 40 17.49 9.07 -4.31
CA ASP A 40 18.13 9.52 -5.55
C ASP A 40 17.18 10.41 -6.35
N LYS A 41 15.88 10.08 -6.38
CA LYS A 41 14.84 10.86 -7.06
C LYS A 41 14.39 12.09 -6.27
N GLY A 42 14.32 11.99 -4.94
CA GLY A 42 13.75 13.01 -4.05
C GLY A 42 12.22 13.02 -3.98
N TYR A 43 11.53 12.10 -4.65
CA TYR A 43 10.07 12.01 -4.65
C TYR A 43 9.57 10.56 -4.72
N ILE A 44 8.30 10.35 -4.37
CA ILE A 44 7.59 9.09 -4.54
C ILE A 44 6.68 9.18 -5.76
N GLU A 45 6.80 8.19 -6.64
CA GLU A 45 6.07 8.07 -7.91
C GLU A 45 4.69 7.40 -7.79
N ARG A 46 4.51 6.56 -6.75
CA ARG A 46 3.33 5.70 -6.63
C ARG A 46 2.76 5.73 -5.21
N PRO A 47 1.45 6.00 -5.05
CA PRO A 47 0.79 5.90 -3.75
C PRO A 47 0.67 4.45 -3.29
N ILE A 48 0.43 4.26 -1.99
CA ILE A 48 0.13 2.96 -1.41
C ILE A 48 -1.35 2.66 -1.66
N LEU A 49 -1.67 1.46 -2.15
CA LEU A 49 -3.07 1.04 -2.28
C LEU A 49 -3.56 0.58 -0.91
N VAL A 50 -4.66 1.14 -0.43
CA VAL A 50 -5.14 0.96 0.94
C VAL A 50 -6.65 0.74 0.95
N ASP A 51 -7.12 -0.19 1.78
CA ASP A 51 -8.54 -0.30 2.10
C ASP A 51 -9.00 0.87 2.97
N ILE A 52 -10.00 1.62 2.50
CA ILE A 52 -10.50 2.83 3.16
C ILE A 52 -11.09 2.56 4.55
N ASN A 53 -11.66 1.38 4.77
CA ASN A 53 -12.38 1.07 6.01
C ASN A 53 -11.43 0.61 7.14
N SER A 54 -10.38 -0.13 6.80
CA SER A 54 -9.49 -0.75 7.79
C SER A 54 -8.10 -0.14 7.87
N MET A 55 -7.73 0.68 6.87
CA MET A 55 -6.36 1.14 6.63
C MET A 55 -5.37 0.01 6.34
N THR A 56 -5.88 -1.13 5.84
CA THR A 56 -5.04 -2.27 5.43
C THR A 56 -4.27 -1.94 4.17
N ILE A 57 -2.96 -2.16 4.18
CA ILE A 57 -2.10 -1.98 3.01
C ILE A 57 -2.40 -3.13 2.03
N LEU A 58 -2.92 -2.82 0.85
CA LEU A 58 -3.19 -3.81 -0.20
C LEU A 58 -2.00 -3.96 -1.15
N ASP A 59 -1.33 -2.85 -1.49
CA ASP A 59 -0.07 -2.87 -2.22
C ASP A 59 0.85 -1.75 -1.73
N GLY A 60 2.14 -2.06 -1.60
CA GLY A 60 3.17 -1.06 -1.26
C GLY A 60 3.83 -1.22 0.11
N HIS A 61 3.74 -2.39 0.77
CA HIS A 61 4.37 -2.65 2.08
C HIS A 61 5.85 -2.24 2.12
N HIS A 62 6.61 -2.55 1.08
CA HIS A 62 8.03 -2.20 1.01
C HIS A 62 8.27 -0.68 0.96
N ARG A 63 7.40 0.07 0.29
CA ARG A 63 7.46 1.54 0.23
C ARG A 63 7.12 2.15 1.59
N VAL A 64 6.13 1.61 2.29
CA VAL A 64 5.81 2.01 3.67
C VAL A 64 7.02 1.81 4.58
N VAL A 65 7.66 0.63 4.53
CA VAL A 65 8.84 0.36 5.36
C VAL A 65 10.03 1.24 4.97
N ALA A 66 10.26 1.48 3.68
CA ALA A 66 11.31 2.40 3.22
C ALA A 66 11.10 3.82 3.76
N LEU A 67 9.88 4.34 3.72
CA LEU A 67 9.60 5.68 4.25
C LEU A 67 9.71 5.77 5.78
N LYS A 68 9.40 4.68 6.50
CA LYS A 68 9.68 4.60 7.94
C LYS A 68 11.19 4.72 8.22
N TYR A 69 12.04 4.05 7.43
CA TYR A 69 13.50 4.21 7.55
C TYR A 69 13.98 5.63 7.24
N LEU A 70 13.27 6.37 6.39
CA LEU A 70 13.55 7.79 6.11
C LEU A 70 12.94 8.76 7.14
N ASN A 71 12.36 8.25 8.23
CA ASN A 71 11.67 9.02 9.27
C ASN A 71 10.51 9.90 8.74
N ARG A 72 9.88 9.48 7.64
CA ARG A 72 8.66 10.14 7.14
C ARG A 72 7.47 9.75 7.99
N ARG A 73 6.57 10.70 8.24
CA ARG A 73 5.38 10.46 9.08
C ARG A 73 4.11 10.34 8.25
N ARG A 74 4.11 10.88 7.04
CA ARG A 74 2.99 10.87 6.13
C ARG A 74 3.32 10.11 4.86
N ILE A 75 2.28 9.63 4.19
CA ILE A 75 2.43 8.87 2.96
C ILE A 75 1.20 9.04 2.07
N PRO A 76 1.39 9.20 0.75
CA PRO A 76 0.27 9.22 -0.16
C PRO A 76 -0.33 7.83 -0.33
N VAL A 77 -1.65 7.79 -0.31
CA VAL A 77 -2.44 6.57 -0.44
C VAL A 77 -3.49 6.74 -1.53
N VAL A 78 -3.87 5.61 -2.13
CA VAL A 78 -5.09 5.45 -2.90
C VAL A 78 -6.02 4.59 -2.05
N LEU A 79 -7.09 5.21 -1.59
CA LEU A 79 -8.13 4.60 -0.77
C LEU A 79 -9.19 4.00 -1.69
N ILE A 80 -9.51 2.73 -1.46
CA ILE A 80 -10.59 1.99 -2.14
C ILE A 80 -11.44 1.24 -1.13
N ASP A 81 -12.69 0.95 -1.50
CA ASP A 81 -13.45 -0.09 -0.81
C ASP A 81 -12.90 -1.46 -1.23
N TYR A 82 -12.14 -2.10 -0.35
CA TYR A 82 -11.52 -3.39 -0.67
C TYR A 82 -12.55 -4.50 -0.90
N LEU A 83 -13.74 -4.42 -0.30
CA LEU A 83 -14.75 -5.46 -0.42
C LEU A 83 -15.55 -5.36 -1.73
N ASP A 84 -15.41 -4.28 -2.50
CA ASP A 84 -16.01 -4.19 -3.84
C ASP A 84 -15.23 -5.06 -4.85
N ASP A 85 -15.85 -6.17 -5.27
CA ASP A 85 -15.30 -7.12 -6.25
C ASP A 85 -15.21 -6.57 -7.69
N ASN A 86 -15.90 -5.46 -7.98
CA ASN A 86 -15.77 -4.76 -9.26
C ASN A 86 -14.54 -3.85 -9.30
N VAL A 87 -14.00 -3.49 -8.13
CA VAL A 87 -12.86 -2.57 -7.99
C VAL A 87 -11.55 -3.31 -7.83
N VAL A 88 -11.53 -4.36 -7.01
CA VAL A 88 -10.31 -5.08 -6.67
C VAL A 88 -10.58 -6.56 -6.44
N LYS A 89 -9.68 -7.40 -6.95
CA LYS A 89 -9.66 -8.84 -6.70
C LYS A 89 -8.35 -9.22 -6.04
N VAL A 90 -8.37 -10.31 -5.27
CA VAL A 90 -7.17 -10.85 -4.62
C VAL A 90 -6.92 -12.28 -5.07
N TYR A 91 -5.65 -12.58 -5.33
CA TYR A 91 -5.15 -13.89 -5.68
C TYR A 91 -3.93 -14.23 -4.83
N SER A 92 -3.49 -15.48 -4.85
CA SER A 92 -2.21 -15.87 -4.25
C SER A 92 -1.08 -15.81 -5.28
N TRP A 93 0.06 -15.24 -4.89
CA TRP A 93 1.33 -15.40 -5.63
C TRP A 93 1.98 -16.76 -5.39
N ARG A 94 1.69 -17.40 -4.25
CA ARG A 94 2.34 -18.63 -3.80
C ARG A 94 1.41 -19.84 -3.93
N SER A 95 1.94 -20.96 -4.41
CA SER A 95 1.25 -22.24 -4.31
C SER A 95 1.09 -22.62 -2.83
N GLY A 96 -0.03 -23.28 -2.50
CA GLY A 96 -0.34 -23.71 -1.13
C GLY A 96 -0.93 -22.62 -0.23
N TYR A 97 -1.08 -21.38 -0.71
CA TYR A 97 -1.78 -20.31 0.00
C TYR A 97 -3.13 -20.04 -0.66
N MET A 98 -4.20 -20.11 0.11
CA MET A 98 -5.50 -19.51 -0.24
C MET A 98 -5.58 -18.15 0.43
N VAL A 99 -5.86 -17.12 -0.36
CA VAL A 99 -5.97 -15.74 0.13
C VAL A 99 -7.34 -15.22 -0.24
N THR A 100 -8.15 -14.89 0.77
CA THR A 100 -9.39 -14.14 0.59
C THR A 100 -9.23 -12.70 1.08
N LYS A 101 -10.14 -11.82 0.65
CA LYS A 101 -10.21 -10.45 1.15
C LYS A 101 -10.38 -10.41 2.67
N TYR A 102 -11.21 -11.29 3.21
CA TYR A 102 -11.44 -11.40 4.64
C TYR A 102 -10.19 -11.86 5.40
N ASP A 103 -9.39 -12.77 4.83
CA ASP A 103 -8.13 -13.18 5.46
C ASP A 103 -7.12 -12.03 5.53
N VAL A 104 -7.02 -11.23 4.46
CA VAL A 104 -6.16 -10.05 4.38
C VAL A 104 -6.54 -9.03 5.47
N LEU A 105 -7.84 -8.70 5.58
CA LEU A 105 -8.35 -7.79 6.60
C LEU A 105 -8.16 -8.34 8.02
N TYR A 106 -8.46 -9.63 8.24
CA TYR A 106 -8.29 -10.29 9.53
C TYR A 106 -6.83 -10.24 10.00
N ARG A 107 -5.91 -10.56 9.10
CA ARG A 107 -4.47 -10.56 9.37
C ARG A 107 -3.93 -9.17 9.67
N ALA A 108 -4.29 -8.17 8.86
CA ALA A 108 -3.91 -6.78 9.10
C ALA A 108 -4.40 -6.29 10.46
N LYS A 109 -5.66 -6.57 10.80
CA LYS A 109 -6.25 -6.21 12.09
C LYS A 109 -5.55 -6.86 13.28
N ARG A 110 -5.03 -8.08 13.11
CA ARG A 110 -4.36 -8.87 14.17
C ARG A 110 -2.84 -8.72 14.20
N GLY A 111 -2.23 -8.06 13.21
CA GLY A 111 -0.78 -8.03 13.05
C GLY A 111 -0.18 -9.39 12.66
N LEU A 112 -0.97 -10.28 12.06
CA LEU A 112 -0.55 -11.63 11.68
C LEU A 112 -0.06 -11.64 10.23
N LEU A 113 1.20 -11.33 10.01
CA LEU A 113 1.74 -11.15 8.67
C LEU A 113 1.85 -12.48 7.90
N TYR A 114 1.47 -12.44 6.62
CA TYR A 114 1.92 -13.44 5.66
C TYR A 114 3.40 -13.23 5.34
N PRO A 115 4.10 -14.28 4.89
CA PRO A 115 5.39 -14.14 4.23
C PRO A 115 5.30 -13.16 3.05
N PRO A 116 6.41 -12.54 2.62
CA PRO A 116 6.37 -11.54 1.58
C PRO A 116 5.87 -12.11 0.25
N LYS A 117 5.11 -11.28 -0.50
CA LYS A 117 4.54 -11.63 -1.81
C LYS A 117 3.62 -12.85 -1.70
N THR A 118 2.65 -12.79 -0.79
CA THR A 118 1.64 -13.86 -0.66
C THR A 118 0.35 -13.49 -1.39
N SER A 119 -0.15 -12.28 -1.22
CA SER A 119 -1.34 -11.73 -1.86
C SER A 119 -0.98 -10.90 -3.09
N ARG A 120 -1.80 -11.05 -4.14
CA ARG A 120 -1.74 -10.29 -5.37
C ARG A 120 -3.08 -9.57 -5.55
N HIS A 121 -3.06 -8.26 -5.39
CA HIS A 121 -4.22 -7.42 -5.66
C HIS A 121 -4.22 -6.99 -7.13
N VAL A 122 -5.37 -7.13 -7.79
CA VAL A 122 -5.59 -6.69 -9.17
C VAL A 122 -6.76 -5.72 -9.16
N THR A 123 -6.51 -4.48 -9.55
CA THR A 123 -7.50 -3.41 -9.62
C THR A 123 -8.12 -3.33 -11.01
N SER A 124 -9.37 -2.88 -11.10
CA SER A 124 -10.04 -2.58 -12.38
C SER A 124 -9.64 -1.23 -12.98
N PHE A 125 -8.77 -0.50 -12.30
CA PHE A 125 -8.22 0.79 -12.71
C PHE A 125 -6.69 0.80 -12.57
N GLU A 126 -6.04 1.71 -13.27
CA GLU A 126 -4.60 1.96 -13.08
C GLU A 126 -4.38 2.87 -11.87
N ILE A 127 -3.52 2.44 -10.94
CA ILE A 127 -3.14 3.27 -9.80
C ILE A 127 -2.40 4.50 -10.34
N PRO A 128 -2.91 5.72 -10.08
CA PRO A 128 -2.35 6.94 -10.64
C PRO A 128 -0.90 7.15 -10.18
N ARG A 129 -0.07 7.64 -11.10
CA ARG A 129 1.25 8.18 -10.76
C ARG A 129 1.06 9.50 -10.02
N ILE A 130 1.83 9.68 -8.95
CA ILE A 130 1.96 10.92 -8.20
C ILE A 130 3.44 11.27 -8.18
N ASP A 131 3.83 12.52 -8.16
CA ASP A 131 5.24 12.89 -7.97
C ASP A 131 5.30 13.78 -6.72
N ILE A 132 5.30 13.17 -5.53
CA ILE A 132 5.33 13.89 -4.25
C ILE A 132 6.75 13.93 -3.70
N ASP A 133 7.27 15.14 -3.53
CA ASP A 133 8.55 15.40 -2.86
C ASP A 133 8.55 14.84 -1.43
N ILE A 134 9.59 14.08 -1.09
CA ILE A 134 9.70 13.41 0.22
C ILE A 134 9.84 14.40 1.38
N SER A 135 10.22 15.65 1.14
CA SER A 135 10.24 16.71 2.15
C SER A 135 8.85 17.10 2.66
N LEU A 136 7.80 16.74 1.91
CA LEU A 136 6.39 16.99 2.27
C LEU A 136 5.79 15.83 3.09
N LEU A 137 6.50 14.70 3.21
CA LEU A 137 6.06 13.45 3.83
C LEU A 137 6.65 13.28 5.24
#